data_AF-A0A1I7KRF8-F1
#
_entry.id   AF-A0A1I7KRF8-F1
#
_cell.length_a   1.000
_cell.length_b   1.000
_cell.length_c   1.000
_cell.angle_alpha   90.00
_cell.angle_beta   90.00
_cell.angle_gamma   90.00
#
_symmetry.space_group_name_H-M   'P 1'
#
loop_
_entity.id
_entity.type
_entity.pdbx_description
1 polymer ?
#
loop_
_entity_poly.entity_id
_entity_poly.type
_entity_poly.pdbx_seq_one_letter_code
_entity_poly.pdbx_strand_id
1 'polypeptide(L)'
;MLGDFKTFALRGNVVDLAVGVIIGAAFGAIVTSAVQDIFMPVIGAITGGLDFSNYYIPLSSKVQAGLPYADAKKQGAVIGYGQFLTLTLNFLIVAFVLFLVIRAMNRLQTAEAKKPDAMPADVKLLSEIRDLLAEKPRV
;
A
#
# COMPACT_ATOMS: atom_id res chain seq x y z
N MET A 1 4.06 -29.74 -22.84
CA MET A 1 2.96 -28.96 -22.23
C MET A 1 3.17 -28.76 -20.73
N LEU A 2 2.91 -29.76 -19.87
CA LEU A 2 3.10 -29.61 -18.40
C LEU A 2 4.56 -29.42 -17.97
N GLY A 3 5.51 -30.09 -18.64
CA GLY A 3 6.95 -29.90 -18.40
C GLY A 3 7.44 -28.51 -18.82
N ASP A 4 7.03 -28.05 -20.00
CA ASP A 4 7.38 -26.72 -20.53
C ASP A 4 6.77 -25.59 -19.69
N PHE A 5 5.56 -25.79 -19.19
CA PHE A 5 4.89 -24.86 -18.27
C PHE A 5 5.61 -24.78 -16.92
N LYS A 6 6.07 -25.91 -16.37
CA LYS A 6 6.90 -25.93 -15.14
C LYS A 6 8.22 -25.19 -15.37
N THR A 7 8.89 -25.40 -16.50
CA THR A 7 10.16 -24.72 -16.84
C THR A 7 9.96 -23.22 -17.10
N PHE A 8 8.82 -22.80 -17.64
CA PHE A 8 8.44 -21.40 -17.79
C PHE A 8 8.12 -20.74 -16.43
N ALA A 9 7.33 -21.41 -15.59
CA ALA A 9 6.96 -20.94 -14.27
C ALA A 9 8.16 -20.87 -13.31
N LEU A 10 9.14 -21.76 -13.43
CA LEU A 10 10.34 -21.77 -12.59
C LEU A 10 11.44 -20.78 -13.03
N ARG A 11 11.20 -19.93 -14.04
CA ARG A 11 12.06 -18.76 -14.25
C ARG A 11 11.85 -17.84 -13.05
N GLY A 12 12.79 -17.80 -12.11
CA GLY A 12 12.66 -17.17 -10.78
C GLY A 12 11.99 -15.79 -10.77
N ASN A 13 12.19 -14.99 -11.82
CA ASN A 13 11.54 -13.69 -12.00
C ASN A 13 9.99 -13.74 -12.03
N VAL A 14 9.36 -14.83 -12.49
CA VAL A 14 7.90 -14.94 -12.60
C VAL A 14 7.26 -15.30 -11.26
N VAL A 15 7.91 -16.16 -10.47
CA VAL A 15 7.41 -16.56 -9.14
C VAL A 15 7.50 -15.39 -8.18
N ASP A 16 8.64 -14.69 -8.14
CA ASP A 16 8.82 -13.52 -7.27
C ASP A 16 7.88 -12.38 -7.65
N LEU A 17 7.64 -12.18 -8.96
CA LEU A 17 6.64 -11.22 -9.44
C LEU A 17 5.21 -11.62 -9.05
N ALA A 18 4.85 -12.90 -9.17
CA ALA A 18 3.52 -13.39 -8.77
C ALA A 18 3.30 -13.21 -7.26
N VAL A 19 4.29 -13.53 -6.44
CA VAL A 19 4.25 -13.32 -4.98
C VAL A 19 4.12 -11.83 -4.66
N GLY A 20 4.92 -10.97 -5.31
CA GLY A 20 4.85 -9.52 -5.13
C GLY A 20 3.48 -8.93 -5.47
N VAL A 21 2.85 -9.37 -6.57
CA VAL A 21 1.51 -8.92 -6.97
C VAL A 21 0.44 -9.39 -5.97
N ILE A 22 0.48 -10.66 -5.53
CA ILE A 22 -0.50 -11.20 -4.58
C ILE A 22 -0.39 -10.49 -3.23
N ILE A 23 0.83 -10.34 -2.71
CA ILE A 23 1.08 -9.64 -1.45
C ILE A 23 0.69 -8.17 -1.59
N GLY A 24 1.02 -7.52 -2.70
CA GLY A 24 0.64 -6.13 -2.97
C GLY A 24 -0.87 -5.92 -2.97
N ALA A 25 -1.62 -6.82 -3.61
CA ALA A 25 -3.09 -6.77 -3.64
C ALA A 25 -3.68 -6.99 -2.23
N ALA A 26 -3.20 -8.00 -1.50
CA ALA A 26 -3.66 -8.28 -0.14
C ALA A 26 -3.34 -7.13 0.82
N PHE A 27 -2.14 -6.56 0.74
CA PHE A 27 -1.73 -5.41 1.52
C PHE A 27 -2.57 -4.17 1.20
N GLY A 28 -2.85 -3.92 -0.08
CA GLY A 28 -3.76 -2.85 -0.51
C GLY A 28 -5.17 -2.98 0.08
N ALA A 29 -5.70 -4.21 0.16
CA ALA A 29 -7.00 -4.47 0.80
C ALA A 29 -6.98 -4.18 2.31
N ILE A 30 -5.92 -4.58 3.02
CA ILE A 30 -5.74 -4.30 4.46
C ILE A 30 -5.68 -2.78 4.70
N VAL A 31 -4.88 -2.06 3.90
CA VAL A 31 -4.77 -0.60 4.01
C VAL A 31 -6.11 0.07 3.73
N THR A 32 -6.84 -0.40 2.71
CA THR A 32 -8.17 0.12 2.37
C THR A 32 -9.15 -0.08 3.53
N SER A 33 -9.22 -1.28 4.12
CA SER A 33 -10.08 -1.58 5.27
C SER A 33 -9.68 -0.78 6.50
N ALA A 34 -8.39 -0.65 6.81
CA ALA A 34 -7.96 0.20 7.93
C ALA A 34 -8.48 1.63 7.76
N VAL A 35 -8.42 2.19 6.55
CA VAL A 35 -8.88 3.56 6.31
C VAL A 35 -10.40 3.66 6.34
N GLN A 36 -11.11 2.77 5.64
CA GLN A 36 -12.57 2.81 5.51
C GLN A 36 -13.29 2.41 6.79
N ASP A 37 -12.76 1.44 7.53
CA ASP A 37 -13.45 0.81 8.67
C ASP A 37 -12.95 1.34 10.02
N ILE A 38 -11.74 1.91 10.09
CA ILE A 38 -11.17 2.44 11.35
C ILE A 38 -11.05 3.96 11.30
N PHE A 39 -10.37 4.53 10.29
CA PHE A 39 -10.12 5.98 10.26
C PHE A 39 -11.37 6.78 9.85
N MET A 40 -12.10 6.36 8.83
CA MET A 40 -13.28 7.08 8.34
C MET A 40 -14.40 7.21 9.39
N PRO A 41 -14.73 6.20 10.20
CA PRO A 41 -15.71 6.37 11.28
C PRO A 41 -15.24 7.39 12.34
N VAL A 42 -13.95 7.41 12.68
CA VAL A 42 -13.38 8.36 13.64
C VAL A 42 -13.39 9.78 13.08
N ILE A 43 -12.96 9.95 11.83
CA ILE A 43 -13.00 11.24 11.14
C ILE A 43 -14.45 11.72 11.01
N GLY A 44 -15.34 10.83 10.56
CA GLY A 44 -16.78 11.11 10.44
C GLY A 44 -17.42 11.51 11.77
N ALA A 45 -17.06 10.85 12.87
CA ALA A 45 -17.55 11.22 14.20
C ALA A 45 -17.08 12.61 14.64
N ILE A 46 -15.87 13.03 14.27
CA ILE A 46 -15.30 14.34 14.63
C ILE A 46 -15.82 15.45 13.71
N THR A 47 -15.97 15.17 12.41
CA THR A 47 -16.33 16.17 11.40
C THR A 47 -17.83 16.19 11.08
N GLY A 48 -18.64 15.38 11.75
CA GLY A 48 -20.10 15.31 11.54
C GLY A 48 -20.53 14.59 10.25
N GLY A 49 -19.71 13.67 9.75
CA GLY A 49 -20.01 12.91 8.53
C GLY A 49 -19.74 13.72 7.25
N LEU A 50 -18.45 14.00 6.97
CA LEU A 50 -18.01 14.59 5.69
C LEU A 50 -18.23 13.58 4.55
N ASP A 51 -19.48 13.38 4.16
CA ASP A 51 -19.84 12.61 2.99
C ASP A 51 -20.48 13.51 1.93
N PHE A 52 -19.69 13.83 0.91
CA PHE A 52 -20.16 14.57 -0.24
C PHE A 52 -20.75 13.65 -1.32
N SER A 53 -20.86 12.34 -1.11
CA SER A 53 -21.27 11.37 -2.14
C SER A 53 -22.59 11.71 -2.82
N ASN A 54 -23.52 12.30 -2.07
CA ASN A 54 -24.87 12.64 -2.51
C ASN A 54 -24.98 13.99 -3.23
N TYR A 55 -23.88 14.73 -3.40
CA TYR A 55 -23.88 15.95 -4.21
C TYR A 55 -23.72 15.60 -5.68
N TYR A 56 -24.80 15.77 -6.43
CA TYR A 56 -24.83 15.49 -7.85
C TYR A 56 -25.74 16.43 -8.63
N ILE A 57 -25.48 16.55 -9.93
CA ILE A 57 -26.34 17.27 -10.88
C ILE A 57 -27.00 16.23 -11.79
N PRO A 58 -28.33 16.05 -11.72
CA PRO A 58 -29.04 15.20 -12.68
C PRO A 58 -29.04 15.86 -14.06
N LEU A 59 -28.65 15.12 -15.10
CA LEU A 59 -28.66 15.59 -16.49
C LEU A 59 -29.88 15.10 -17.28
N SER A 60 -30.69 14.23 -16.68
CA SER A 60 -31.86 13.62 -17.31
C SER A 60 -33.11 13.94 -16.52
N SER A 61 -34.19 14.30 -17.22
CA SER A 61 -35.51 14.57 -16.63
C SER A 61 -36.15 13.34 -15.96
N LYS A 62 -35.55 12.15 -16.14
CA LYS A 62 -35.98 10.90 -15.50
C LYS A 62 -35.45 10.73 -14.07
N VAL A 63 -34.49 11.56 -13.65
CA VAL A 63 -33.85 11.44 -12.34
C VAL A 63 -34.61 12.29 -11.33
N GLN A 64 -35.17 11.64 -10.30
CA GLN A 64 -35.86 12.34 -9.23
C GLN A 64 -34.86 13.09 -8.33
N ALA A 65 -35.15 14.37 -8.05
CA ALA A 65 -34.32 15.17 -7.14
C ALA A 65 -34.49 14.69 -5.69
N GLY A 66 -33.38 14.60 -4.95
CA GLY A 66 -33.37 14.21 -3.54
C GLY A 66 -33.17 12.71 -3.26
N LEU A 67 -32.95 11.89 -4.30
CA LEU A 67 -32.53 10.50 -4.12
C LEU A 67 -31.04 10.40 -3.77
N PRO A 68 -30.59 9.32 -3.11
CA PRO A 68 -29.17 9.04 -2.98
C PRO A 68 -28.50 8.94 -4.36
N TYR A 69 -27.25 9.41 -4.49
CA TYR A 69 -26.53 9.40 -5.78
C TYR A 69 -26.52 8.02 -6.46
N ALA A 70 -26.41 6.95 -5.65
CA ALA A 70 -26.43 5.58 -6.12
C ALA A 70 -27.72 5.19 -6.87
N ASP A 71 -28.87 5.74 -6.46
CA ASP A 71 -30.17 5.46 -7.07
C ASP A 71 -30.48 6.44 -8.21
N ALA A 72 -30.05 7.68 -8.08
CA ALA A 72 -30.11 8.68 -9.15
C ALA A 72 -29.34 8.21 -10.41
N LYS A 73 -28.15 7.62 -10.22
CA LYS A 73 -27.32 7.04 -11.30
C LYS A 73 -28.00 5.89 -12.05
N LYS A 74 -28.90 5.15 -11.40
CA LYS A 74 -29.66 4.06 -12.05
C LYS A 74 -30.79 4.58 -12.93
N GLN A 75 -31.32 5.77 -12.63
CA GLN A 75 -32.47 6.36 -13.33
C GLN A 75 -32.07 7.17 -14.58
N GLY A 76 -30.81 7.60 -14.68
CA GLY A 76 -30.31 8.33 -15.83
C GLY A 76 -28.88 8.85 -15.67
N ALA A 77 -28.44 9.65 -16.64
CA ALA A 77 -27.14 10.30 -16.58
C ALA A 77 -27.11 11.34 -15.46
N VAL A 78 -26.09 11.25 -14.61
CA VAL A 78 -25.90 12.10 -13.44
C VAL A 78 -24.42 12.45 -13.31
N ILE A 79 -24.09 13.73 -13.07
CA ILE A 79 -22.74 14.16 -12.72
C ILE A 79 -22.61 14.16 -11.19
N GLY A 80 -21.97 13.13 -10.64
CA GLY A 80 -21.66 13.03 -9.21
C GLY A 80 -20.31 13.66 -8.86
N TYR A 81 -20.24 15.00 -8.86
CA TYR A 81 -19.03 15.72 -8.44
C TYR A 81 -18.71 15.49 -6.96
N GLY A 82 -19.75 15.30 -6.15
CA GLY A 82 -19.64 14.95 -4.75
C GLY A 82 -18.96 13.62 -4.49
N GLN A 83 -19.38 12.57 -5.20
CA GLN A 83 -18.71 11.26 -5.14
C GLN A 83 -17.23 11.34 -5.54
N PHE A 84 -16.92 12.11 -6.57
CA PHE A 84 -15.53 12.31 -6.98
C PHE A 84 -14.71 13.01 -5.88
N LEU A 85 -15.26 14.04 -5.25
CA LEU A 85 -14.60 14.73 -4.13
C LEU A 85 -14.42 13.81 -2.92
N THR A 86 -15.44 13.04 -2.54
CA THR A 86 -15.35 12.04 -1.46
C THR A 86 -14.25 11.02 -1.75
N LEU A 87 -14.19 10.46 -2.97
CA LEU A 87 -13.14 9.51 -3.34
C LEU A 87 -11.74 10.14 -3.35
N THR A 88 -11.63 11.40 -3.80
CA THR A 88 -10.36 12.14 -3.75
C THR A 88 -9.88 12.37 -2.31
N LEU A 89 -10.79 12.77 -1.42
CA LEU A 89 -10.49 12.98 -0.01
C LEU A 89 -10.07 11.66 0.66
N ASN A 90 -10.82 10.58 0.40
CA ASN A 90 -10.49 9.24 0.89
C ASN A 90 -9.10 8.80 0.43
N PHE A 91 -8.76 9.00 -0.84
CA PHE A 91 -7.43 8.70 -1.36
C PHE A 91 -6.34 9.48 -0.63
N LEU A 92 -6.55 10.77 -0.37
CA LEU A 92 -5.61 11.59 0.41
C LEU A 92 -5.42 11.06 1.85
N ILE A 93 -6.52 10.66 2.50
CA ILE A 93 -6.49 10.06 3.84
C ILE A 93 -5.73 8.73 3.81
N VAL A 94 -6.01 7.86 2.84
CA VAL A 94 -5.29 6.58 2.66
C VAL A 94 -3.79 6.82 2.48
N ALA A 95 -3.42 7.75 1.60
CA ALA A 95 -2.02 8.08 1.35
C ALA A 95 -1.33 8.62 2.61
N PHE A 96 -2.01 9.47 3.38
CA PHE A 96 -1.50 10.00 4.64
C PHE A 96 -1.32 8.91 5.71
N VAL A 97 -2.29 8.02 5.86
CA VAL A 97 -2.21 6.89 6.80
C VAL A 97 -1.09 5.93 6.40
N LEU A 98 -0.99 5.58 5.11
CA LEU A 98 0.10 4.72 4.61
C LEU A 98 1.47 5.36 4.86
N PHE A 99 1.59 6.67 4.66
CA PHE A 99 2.80 7.42 4.99
C PHE A 99 3.15 7.33 6.47
N LEU A 100 2.17 7.45 7.38
CA LEU A 100 2.40 7.28 8.81
C LEU A 100 2.86 5.87 9.18
N VAL A 101 2.28 4.84 8.58
CA VAL A 101 2.67 3.43 8.78
C VAL A 101 4.10 3.20 8.31
N ILE A 102 4.43 3.61 7.08
CA ILE A 102 5.79 3.48 6.53
C ILE A 102 6.78 4.24 7.41
N ARG A 103 6.45 5.46 7.84
CA ARG A 103 7.29 6.26 8.74
C ARG A 103 7.51 5.57 10.09
N ALA A 104 6.48 4.94 10.65
CA ALA A 104 6.59 4.20 11.90
C ALA A 104 7.49 2.97 11.74
N MET A 105 7.31 2.20 10.66
CA MET A 105 8.15 1.05 10.33
C MET A 105 9.62 1.45 10.12
N ASN A 106 9.87 2.50 9.33
CA ASN A 106 11.22 3.02 9.10
C ASN A 106 11.89 3.47 10.41
N ARG A 107 11.12 4.08 11.32
CA ARG A 107 11.62 4.49 12.64
C ARG A 107 12.00 3.30 13.52
N LEU A 108 11.26 2.18 13.44
CA LEU A 108 11.57 0.95 14.16
C LEU A 108 12.79 0.23 13.55
N GLN A 109 12.88 0.12 12.23
CA GLN A 109 14.04 -0.46 11.55
C GLN A 109 15.33 0.34 11.82
N THR A 110 15.24 1.67 11.85
CA THR A 110 16.38 2.53 12.21
C THR A 110 16.81 2.36 13.68
N ALA A 111 15.88 1.96 14.57
CA ALA A 111 16.19 1.66 15.96
C ALA A 111 16.89 0.30 16.13
N GLU A 112 16.56 -0.69 15.29
CA GLU A 112 17.25 -1.99 15.25
C GLU A 112 18.61 -1.93 14.56
N ALA A 113 18.79 -1.06 13.56
CA ALA A 113 20.07 -0.81 12.87
C ALA A 113 21.15 -0.14 13.76
N LYS A 114 20.84 0.15 15.03
CA LYS A 114 21.84 0.55 16.05
C LYS A 114 22.50 -0.64 16.75
N LYS A 115 22.07 -1.88 16.51
CA LYS A 115 22.97 -3.01 16.73
C LYS A 115 23.98 -2.99 15.58
N PRO A 116 25.30 -2.94 15.84
CA PRO A 116 26.27 -3.00 14.77
C PRO A 116 25.94 -4.24 13.95
N ASP A 117 25.66 -4.04 12.66
CA ASP A 117 25.47 -5.12 11.71
C ASP A 117 26.53 -6.17 12.00
N ALA A 118 26.09 -7.36 12.38
CA ALA A 118 27.00 -8.49 12.40
C ALA A 118 27.50 -8.60 10.96
N MET A 119 28.75 -8.18 10.74
CA MET A 119 29.36 -8.20 9.42
C MET A 119 29.02 -9.56 8.78
N PRO A 120 28.54 -9.58 7.52
CA PRO A 120 28.27 -10.84 6.85
C PRO A 120 29.46 -11.77 7.04
N ALA A 121 29.20 -13.06 7.30
CA ALA A 121 30.23 -13.99 7.74
C ALA A 121 31.47 -13.96 6.82
N ASP A 122 31.26 -13.78 5.51
CA ASP A 122 32.31 -13.63 4.51
C ASP A 122 33.15 -12.38 4.70
N VAL A 123 32.55 -11.23 5.01
CA VAL A 123 33.26 -9.97 5.28
C VAL A 123 34.06 -10.08 6.57
N LYS A 124 33.51 -10.77 7.58
CA LYS A 124 34.24 -11.08 8.82
C LYS A 124 35.44 -11.98 8.55
N LEU A 125 35.25 -13.05 7.79
CA LEU A 125 36.31 -13.99 7.40
C LEU A 125 37.40 -13.29 6.59
N LEU A 126 37.04 -12.44 5.64
CA LEU A 126 37.98 -11.64 4.84
C LEU A 126 38.76 -10.64 5.69
N SER A 127 38.13 -10.09 6.73
CA SER A 127 38.80 -9.19 7.68
C SER A 127 39.83 -9.96 8.52
N GLU A 128 39.47 -11.13 9.04
CA GLU A 128 40.37 -12.03 9.76
C GLU A 128 41.54 -12.48 8.86
N ILE A 129 41.27 -12.85 7.60
CA ILE A 129 42.31 -13.22 6.62
C ILE A 129 43.26 -12.06 6.33
N ARG A 130 42.72 -10.83 6.15
CA ARG A 130 43.54 -9.63 5.93
C ARG A 130 44.49 -9.40 7.12
N ASP A 131 43.97 -9.50 8.33
CA ASP A 131 44.74 -9.23 9.54
C ASP A 131 45.83 -10.30 9.73
N LEU A 132 45.51 -11.58 9.50
CA LEU A 132 46.49 -12.67 9.50
C LEU A 132 47.58 -12.53 8.43
N LEU A 133 47.23 -12.01 7.24
CA LEU A 133 48.19 -11.72 6.17
C LEU A 133 49.08 -10.52 6.50
N ALA A 134 48.57 -9.52 7.20
CA ALA A 134 49.34 -8.37 7.64
C ALA A 134 50.34 -8.75 8.76
N GLU A 135 49.97 -9.70 9.61
CA GLU A 135 50.81 -10.18 10.71
C GLU A 135 51.91 -11.17 10.24
N LYS A 136 51.72 -11.82 9.08
CA LYS A 136 52.71 -12.75 8.52
C LYS A 136 53.96 -12.00 8.06
N PRO A 137 55.15 -12.26 8.65
CA PRO A 137 56.39 -11.63 8.20
C PRO A 137 56.67 -12.06 6.76
N ARG A 138 56.94 -11.09 5.89
CA ARG A 138 57.41 -11.37 4.53
C ARG A 138 58.79 -12.04 4.64
N VAL A 139 58.81 -13.34 4.38
CA VAL A 139 60.05 -14.13 4.19
C VAL A 139 60.62 -13.80 2.82
#